data_AF-A0A2E8EGD5-F1
#
_entry.id   AF-A0A2E8EGD5-F1
#
_cell.length_a   1.000
_cell.length_b   1.000
_cell.length_c   1.000
_cell.angle_alpha   90.00
_cell.angle_beta   90.00
_cell.angle_gamma   90.00
#
_symmetry.space_group_name_H-M   'P 1'
#
loop_
_entity.id
_entity.type
_entity.pdbx_description
1 polymer ?
#
loop_
_entity_poly.entity_id
_entity_poly.type
_entity_poly.pdbx_seq_one_letter_code
_entity_poly.pdbx_strand_id
1 'polypeptide(L)'
;MNDIFRDTLKRVKPIRFREPLAETLGALKEEGALDYHFIDVVKMSGHACPTVSAAYLCCQTALEKLYGDTIPVRGEIAVTVYGEPDEGVYGVMAQVFSFLTGAAAATGFKGLGHRFKRKGLLKFHSEKVDLEALCFEFRRLDNDKAVLVRFYPQRIPFPEEKAKQLSHLLQPAIWDAATEDEMKQFQGLWMEKVEHMLLKRDGTERWLQLEERRGQNERS
;
A
#
# COMPACT_ATOMS: atom_id res chain seq x y z
N MET A 1 12.27 17.08 -11.88
CA MET A 1 11.48 15.86 -11.56
C MET A 1 12.16 14.71 -12.29
N ASN A 2 12.49 13.61 -11.59
CA ASN A 2 13.40 12.60 -12.14
C ASN A 2 12.77 11.89 -13.34
N ASP A 3 13.28 12.15 -14.54
CA ASP A 3 12.65 11.77 -15.82
C ASP A 3 12.88 10.29 -16.20
N ILE A 4 13.37 9.50 -15.25
CA ILE A 4 13.77 8.10 -15.45
C ILE A 4 12.62 7.10 -15.27
N PHE A 5 11.54 7.50 -14.59
CA PHE A 5 10.39 6.62 -14.36
C PHE A 5 9.39 6.70 -15.51
N ARG A 6 8.79 5.55 -15.86
CA ARG A 6 7.69 5.49 -16.83
C ARG A 6 6.59 6.49 -16.46
N ASP A 7 6.11 7.24 -17.45
CA ASP A 7 5.10 8.28 -17.24
C ASP A 7 3.82 7.74 -16.60
N THR A 8 3.49 6.48 -16.84
CA THR A 8 2.31 5.88 -16.22
C THR A 8 2.36 5.88 -14.68
N LEU A 9 3.54 5.71 -14.09
CA LEU A 9 3.70 5.74 -12.64
C LEU A 9 3.47 7.16 -12.07
N LYS A 10 3.73 8.19 -12.87
CA LYS A 10 3.51 9.60 -12.51
C LYS A 10 2.01 9.96 -12.49
N ARG A 11 1.18 9.24 -13.25
CA ARG A 11 -0.28 9.50 -13.38
C ARG A 11 -1.13 8.95 -12.23
N VAL A 12 -0.54 8.16 -11.33
CA VAL A 12 -1.27 7.58 -10.19
C VAL A 12 -1.63 8.69 -9.21
N LYS A 13 -2.92 8.82 -8.86
CA LYS A 13 -3.43 9.81 -7.90
C LYS A 13 -2.64 9.68 -6.58
N PRO A 14 -1.96 10.74 -6.09
CA PRO A 14 -1.21 10.70 -4.84
C PRO A 14 -2.14 10.52 -3.62
N ILE A 15 -1.57 10.07 -2.51
CA ILE A 15 -2.24 10.13 -1.20
C ILE A 15 -1.74 11.38 -0.49
N ARG A 16 -2.67 12.25 -0.09
CA ARG A 16 -2.36 13.52 0.53
C ARG A 16 -2.48 13.41 2.05
N PHE A 17 -1.47 13.84 2.79
CA PHE A 17 -1.43 13.77 4.25
C PHE A 17 -1.05 15.11 4.88
N ARG A 18 -1.65 15.45 6.01
CA ARG A 18 -1.01 16.38 6.96
C ARG A 18 0.12 15.67 7.70
N GLU A 19 1.23 16.37 7.96
CA GLU A 19 2.36 15.82 8.72
C GLU A 19 2.79 16.77 9.87
N PRO A 20 2.04 16.76 11.00
CA PRO A 20 2.28 17.64 12.14
C PRO A 20 3.66 17.47 12.78
N LEU A 21 4.29 16.29 12.67
CA LEU A 21 5.65 16.09 13.19
C LEU A 21 6.67 16.89 12.37
N ALA A 22 6.55 16.87 11.04
CA ALA A 22 7.43 17.64 10.16
C ALA A 22 7.17 19.14 10.30
N GLU A 23 5.91 19.55 10.44
CA GLU A 23 5.52 20.94 10.74
C GLU A 23 6.18 21.41 12.05
N THR A 24 6.00 20.64 13.14
CA THR A 24 6.49 21.01 14.48
C THR A 24 8.02 21.09 14.55
N LEU A 25 8.73 20.24 13.81
CA LEU A 25 10.19 20.22 13.78
C LEU A 25 10.80 21.20 12.77
N GLY A 26 9.98 21.97 12.04
CA GLY A 26 10.44 22.96 11.07
C GLY A 26 11.01 22.34 9.79
N ALA A 27 10.66 21.09 9.46
CA ALA A 27 11.05 20.46 8.20
C ALA A 27 10.20 20.98 7.02
N LEU A 28 8.98 21.45 7.30
CA LEU A 28 8.13 22.13 6.31
C LEU A 28 8.29 23.64 6.45
N LYS A 29 8.43 24.34 5.32
CA LYS A 29 8.53 25.81 5.29
C LYS A 29 7.19 26.50 5.60
N GLU A 30 6.10 25.84 5.29
CA GLU A 30 4.72 26.31 5.44
C GLU A 30 3.84 25.15 5.92
N GLU A 31 2.75 25.47 6.64
CA GLU A 31 1.74 24.48 6.95
C GLU A 31 1.08 23.97 5.66
N GLY A 32 0.89 22.67 5.55
CA GLY A 32 0.35 22.11 4.33
C GLY A 32 0.30 20.59 4.33
N ALA A 33 -0.41 20.06 3.35
CA ALA A 33 -0.46 18.62 3.14
C ALA A 33 0.56 18.19 2.09
N LEU A 34 1.24 17.07 2.37
CA LEU A 34 2.24 16.43 1.55
C LEU A 34 1.59 15.38 0.65
N ASP A 35 1.97 15.38 -0.63
CA ASP A 35 1.56 14.36 -1.57
C ASP A 35 2.59 13.21 -1.57
N TYR A 36 2.11 12.01 -1.26
CA TYR A 36 2.88 10.77 -1.38
C TYR A 36 2.49 10.11 -2.69
N HIS A 37 3.40 10.16 -3.67
CA HIS A 37 3.16 9.57 -4.98
C HIS A 37 3.48 8.08 -4.98
N PHE A 38 2.87 7.32 -5.89
CA PHE A 38 3.24 5.92 -6.08
C PHE A 38 4.74 5.74 -6.39
N ILE A 39 5.35 6.69 -7.08
CA ILE A 39 6.79 6.71 -7.34
C ILE A 39 7.61 6.73 -6.04
N ASP A 40 7.14 7.38 -4.98
CA ASP A 40 7.87 7.38 -3.70
C ASP A 40 7.81 6.00 -3.04
N VAL A 41 6.71 5.28 -3.23
CA VAL A 41 6.64 3.86 -2.85
C VAL A 41 7.58 3.00 -3.70
N VAL A 42 7.66 3.24 -5.02
CA VAL A 42 8.60 2.54 -5.91
C VAL A 42 10.06 2.79 -5.51
N LYS A 43 10.41 4.01 -5.10
CA LYS A 43 11.75 4.32 -4.57
C LYS A 43 12.02 3.55 -3.28
N MET A 44 11.02 3.42 -2.41
CA MET A 44 11.14 2.69 -1.15
C MET A 44 11.27 1.18 -1.37
N SER A 45 10.46 0.59 -2.24
CA SER A 45 10.48 -0.85 -2.54
C SER A 45 11.54 -1.26 -3.55
N GLY A 46 12.12 -0.30 -4.27
CA GLY A 46 13.05 -0.52 -5.40
C GLY A 46 12.37 -0.91 -6.72
N HIS A 47 11.07 -1.20 -6.74
CA HIS A 47 10.37 -1.71 -7.92
C HIS A 47 8.85 -1.52 -7.86
N ALA A 48 8.20 -1.54 -9.02
CA ALA A 48 6.75 -1.61 -9.14
C ALA A 48 6.31 -3.05 -9.44
N CYS A 49 5.48 -3.64 -8.58
CA CYS A 49 4.89 -4.96 -8.79
C CYS A 49 3.43 -4.99 -8.31
N PRO A 50 2.64 -6.03 -8.70
CA PRO A 50 1.26 -6.16 -8.26
C PRO A 50 1.06 -6.05 -6.74
N THR A 51 1.98 -6.59 -5.93
CA THR A 51 1.92 -6.51 -4.46
C THR A 51 2.05 -5.08 -3.95
N VAL A 52 3.07 -4.35 -4.41
CA VAL A 52 3.30 -2.95 -4.00
C VAL A 52 2.17 -2.05 -4.48
N SER A 53 1.69 -2.28 -5.71
CA SER A 53 0.50 -1.60 -6.25
C SER A 53 -0.75 -1.87 -5.43
N ALA A 54 -0.99 -3.13 -5.04
CA ALA A 54 -2.11 -3.49 -4.19
C ALA A 54 -2.03 -2.83 -2.81
N ALA A 55 -0.85 -2.79 -2.18
CA ALA A 55 -0.69 -2.12 -0.89
C ALA A 55 -0.97 -0.62 -0.98
N TYR A 56 -0.49 0.04 -2.03
CA TYR A 56 -0.82 1.44 -2.27
C TYR A 56 -2.34 1.66 -2.41
N LEU A 57 -3.02 0.81 -3.18
CA LEU A 57 -4.48 0.90 -3.39
C LEU A 57 -5.28 0.53 -2.13
N CYS A 58 -4.85 -0.46 -1.35
CA CYS A 58 -5.44 -0.79 -0.04
C CYS A 58 -5.40 0.43 0.88
N CYS A 59 -4.23 1.07 0.99
CA CYS A 59 -4.06 2.27 1.81
C CYS A 59 -4.93 3.43 1.29
N GLN A 60 -4.89 3.70 -0.02
CA GLN A 60 -5.65 4.79 -0.62
C GLN A 60 -7.16 4.61 -0.41
N THR A 61 -7.71 3.44 -0.73
CA THR A 61 -9.15 3.17 -0.59
C THR A 61 -9.59 3.14 0.86
N ALA A 62 -8.77 2.61 1.78
CA ALA A 62 -9.05 2.66 3.21
C ALA A 62 -9.14 4.10 3.72
N LEU A 63 -8.20 4.96 3.33
CA LEU A 63 -8.17 6.36 3.75
C LEU A 63 -9.32 7.16 3.15
N GLU A 64 -9.64 6.96 1.86
CA GLU A 64 -10.82 7.54 1.21
C GLU A 64 -12.10 7.17 1.96
N LYS A 65 -12.24 5.91 2.39
CA LYS A 65 -13.39 5.45 3.18
C LYS A 65 -13.43 6.02 4.59
N LEU A 66 -12.29 6.13 5.27
CA LEU A 66 -12.19 6.58 6.67
C LEU A 66 -12.32 8.09 6.84
N TYR A 67 -11.86 8.87 5.87
CA TYR A 67 -11.77 10.33 5.98
C TYR A 67 -12.71 11.08 5.03
N GLY A 68 -13.23 10.45 3.98
CA GLY A 68 -14.03 11.12 2.96
C GLY A 68 -13.23 12.28 2.35
N ASP A 69 -13.77 13.49 2.46
CA ASP A 69 -13.13 14.70 1.95
C ASP A 69 -12.09 15.31 2.91
N THR A 70 -11.96 14.78 4.13
CA THR A 70 -10.97 15.27 5.10
C THR A 70 -9.58 14.74 4.77
N ILE A 71 -8.55 15.57 4.90
CA ILE A 71 -7.17 15.12 4.69
C ILE A 71 -6.71 14.27 5.90
N PRO A 72 -6.24 13.03 5.70
CA PRO A 72 -5.70 12.21 6.79
C PRO A 72 -4.46 12.82 7.44
N VAL A 73 -4.29 12.58 8.74
CA VAL A 73 -3.09 12.99 9.49
C VAL A 73 -2.14 11.80 9.57
N ARG A 74 -0.96 11.93 8.97
CA ARG A 74 0.05 10.87 9.01
C ARG A 74 0.47 10.63 10.46
N GLY A 75 0.40 9.39 10.92
CA GLY A 75 0.69 8.99 12.30
C GLY A 75 -0.52 8.89 13.22
N GLU A 76 -1.71 9.25 12.73
CA GLU A 76 -2.97 9.09 13.45
C GLU A 76 -3.82 7.94 12.89
N ILE A 77 -3.17 7.00 12.20
CA ILE A 77 -3.76 5.77 11.69
C ILE A 77 -3.00 4.58 12.29
N ALA A 78 -3.73 3.65 12.90
CA ALA A 78 -3.23 2.32 13.21
C ALA A 78 -3.52 1.37 12.05
N VAL A 79 -2.61 0.42 11.83
CA VAL A 79 -2.72 -0.62 10.81
C VAL A 79 -2.54 -1.98 11.47
N THR A 80 -3.54 -2.84 11.31
CA THR A 80 -3.47 -4.25 11.72
C THR A 80 -3.37 -5.12 10.48
N VAL A 81 -2.35 -5.96 10.43
CA VAL A 81 -2.11 -6.95 9.38
C VAL A 81 -2.54 -8.31 9.92
N TYR A 82 -3.53 -8.96 9.30
CA TYR A 82 -4.01 -10.29 9.69
C TYR A 82 -3.24 -11.36 8.90
N GLY A 83 -2.05 -11.69 9.40
CA GLY A 83 -1.05 -12.59 8.85
C GLY A 83 0.31 -12.37 9.53
N GLU A 84 1.24 -13.31 9.34
CA GLU A 84 2.59 -13.20 9.90
C GLU A 84 3.51 -12.30 9.02
N PRO A 85 4.51 -11.61 9.61
CA PRO A 85 5.37 -10.70 8.86
C PRO A 85 6.23 -11.38 7.78
N ASP A 86 6.59 -12.65 7.97
CA ASP A 86 7.37 -13.47 7.03
C ASP A 86 6.50 -14.39 6.15
N GLU A 87 5.18 -14.32 6.30
CA GLU A 87 4.25 -15.08 5.49
C GLU A 87 3.95 -14.37 4.17
N GLY A 88 4.29 -15.04 3.06
CA GLY A 88 3.94 -14.61 1.71
C GLY A 88 4.38 -13.18 1.43
N VAL A 89 3.41 -12.27 1.28
CA VAL A 89 3.65 -10.85 0.98
C VAL A 89 3.21 -9.89 2.08
N TYR A 90 2.78 -10.40 3.24
CA TYR A 90 2.26 -9.56 4.34
C TYR A 90 3.30 -8.53 4.81
N GLY A 91 4.55 -8.95 5.04
CA GLY A 91 5.63 -8.04 5.42
C GLY A 91 5.95 -6.98 4.36
N VAL A 92 5.85 -7.33 3.08
CA VAL A 92 6.06 -6.39 1.96
C VAL A 92 4.99 -5.31 1.97
N MET A 93 3.71 -5.70 2.10
CA MET A 93 2.60 -4.75 2.15
C MET A 93 2.64 -3.90 3.42
N ALA A 94 3.01 -4.48 4.56
CA ALA A 94 3.20 -3.77 5.82
C ALA A 94 4.25 -2.64 5.74
N GLN A 95 5.36 -2.86 5.02
CA GLN A 95 6.36 -1.82 4.79
C GLN A 95 5.79 -0.64 4.00
N VAL A 96 4.97 -0.91 2.98
CA VAL A 96 4.27 0.13 2.21
C VAL A 96 3.30 0.91 3.10
N PHE A 97 2.50 0.21 3.93
CA PHE A 97 1.60 0.88 4.88
C PHE A 97 2.37 1.74 5.87
N SER A 98 3.46 1.22 6.45
CA SER A 98 4.30 1.97 7.38
C SER A 98 4.91 3.21 6.74
N PHE A 99 5.35 3.11 5.48
CA PHE A 99 5.88 4.24 4.74
C PHE A 99 4.82 5.34 4.56
N LEU A 100 3.64 4.95 4.06
CA LEU A 100 2.55 5.88 3.74
C LEU A 100 1.94 6.51 4.99
N THR A 101 1.45 5.69 5.93
CA THR A 101 0.68 6.18 7.10
C THR A 101 1.56 6.62 8.25
N GLY A 102 2.83 6.23 8.25
CA GLY A 102 3.72 6.37 9.40
C GLY A 102 3.41 5.40 10.55
N ALA A 103 2.45 4.48 10.38
CA ALA A 103 2.18 3.45 11.37
C ALA A 103 3.32 2.44 11.37
N ALA A 104 4.11 2.38 12.44
CA ALA A 104 5.28 1.52 12.50
C ALA A 104 5.13 0.44 13.56
N ALA A 105 5.81 -0.69 13.36
CA ALA A 105 5.90 -1.78 14.32
C ALA A 105 6.80 -1.41 15.51
N ALA A 106 7.51 -2.37 16.10
CA ALA A 106 8.39 -2.16 17.25
C ALA A 106 9.54 -1.17 17.00
N THR A 107 9.92 -0.97 15.73
CA THR A 107 11.00 -0.08 15.26
C THR A 107 10.57 1.38 15.08
N GLY A 108 9.30 1.70 15.29
CA GLY A 108 8.79 3.04 15.07
C GLY A 108 9.36 4.11 16.01
N PHE A 109 9.20 5.37 15.61
CA PHE A 109 9.52 6.52 16.44
C PHE A 109 8.68 6.52 17.73
N LYS A 110 9.33 6.70 18.89
CA LYS A 110 8.66 6.70 20.21
C LYS A 110 7.76 7.91 20.42
N GLY A 111 7.97 8.99 19.66
CA GLY A 111 7.29 10.27 19.84
C GLY A 111 8.14 11.29 20.59
N LEU A 112 7.62 12.51 20.67
CA LEU A 112 8.17 13.60 21.49
C LEU A 112 7.17 13.87 22.62
N GLY A 113 7.52 13.43 23.84
CA GLY A 113 6.57 13.41 24.95
C GLY A 113 5.35 12.55 24.61
N HIS A 114 4.16 13.14 24.66
CA HIS A 114 2.89 12.48 24.32
C HIS A 114 2.50 12.60 22.84
N ARG A 115 3.28 13.31 22.01
CA ARG A 115 2.92 13.63 20.61
C ARG A 115 3.70 12.77 19.61
N PHE A 116 3.11 12.58 18.44
CA PHE A 116 3.76 12.04 17.22
C PHE A 116 4.31 10.61 17.31
N LYS A 117 3.88 9.82 18.30
CA LYS A 117 4.26 8.41 18.42
C LYS A 117 3.89 7.65 17.14
N ARG A 118 4.84 6.88 16.61
CA ARG A 118 4.65 5.98 15.45
C ARG A 118 4.79 4.51 15.82
N LYS A 119 5.57 4.22 16.86
CA LYS A 119 5.85 2.88 17.37
C LYS A 119 4.59 2.16 17.83
N GLY A 120 4.40 0.93 17.36
CA GLY A 120 3.30 0.05 17.74
C GLY A 120 1.95 0.43 17.13
N LEU A 121 1.94 1.34 16.15
CA LEU A 121 0.74 1.65 15.36
C LEU A 121 0.53 0.64 14.24
N LEU A 122 1.58 -0.06 13.79
CA LEU A 122 1.45 -1.23 12.93
C LEU A 122 1.63 -2.51 13.75
N LYS A 123 0.67 -3.42 13.64
CA LYS A 123 0.68 -4.70 14.34
C LYS A 123 0.38 -5.84 13.37
N PHE A 124 0.95 -7.01 13.66
CA PHE A 124 0.61 -8.27 13.01
C PHE A 124 -0.23 -9.10 13.97
N HIS A 125 -1.24 -9.75 13.42
CA HIS A 125 -2.10 -10.71 14.11
C HIS A 125 -2.04 -12.02 13.34
N SER A 126 -1.62 -13.09 14.01
CA SER A 126 -1.42 -14.41 13.42
C SER A 126 -2.71 -15.02 12.85
N GLU A 127 -3.85 -14.69 13.48
CA GLU A 127 -5.16 -15.19 13.07
C GLU A 127 -5.65 -14.47 11.81
N LYS A 128 -5.86 -15.24 10.75
CA LYS A 128 -6.44 -14.75 9.50
C LYS A 128 -7.95 -14.67 9.63
N VAL A 129 -8.51 -13.52 9.25
CA VAL A 129 -9.97 -13.29 9.22
C VAL A 129 -10.63 -13.75 7.93
N ASP A 130 -9.84 -14.08 6.91
CA ASP A 130 -10.25 -14.64 5.63
C ASP A 130 -9.10 -15.48 5.07
N LEU A 131 -9.37 -16.71 4.63
CA LEU A 131 -8.34 -17.60 4.09
C LEU A 131 -8.07 -17.36 2.61
N GLU A 132 -8.99 -16.72 1.89
CA GLU A 132 -8.85 -16.41 0.47
C GLU A 132 -8.29 -15.01 0.21
N ALA A 133 -8.20 -14.16 1.24
CA ALA A 133 -7.78 -12.77 1.11
C ALA A 133 -6.66 -12.37 2.07
N LEU A 134 -5.79 -11.49 1.60
CA LEU A 134 -4.89 -10.73 2.44
C LEU A 134 -5.68 -9.61 3.12
N CYS A 135 -5.69 -9.60 4.44
CA CYS A 135 -6.58 -8.75 5.24
C CYS A 135 -5.82 -7.71 6.05
N PHE A 136 -6.26 -6.46 5.95
CA PHE A 136 -5.62 -5.30 6.58
C PHE A 136 -6.67 -4.36 7.16
N GLU A 137 -6.61 -4.08 8.46
CA GLU A 137 -7.49 -3.10 9.08
C GLU A 137 -6.76 -1.77 9.27
N PHE A 138 -7.40 -0.69 8.84
CA PHE A 138 -6.95 0.68 9.09
C PHE A 138 -7.91 1.30 10.08
N ARG A 139 -7.40 1.87 11.17
CA ARG A 139 -8.20 2.49 12.22
C ARG A 139 -7.69 3.90 12.51
N ARG A 140 -8.60 4.86 12.54
CA ARG A 140 -8.29 6.22 12.98
C ARG A 140 -8.11 6.26 14.49
N LEU A 141 -7.09 6.97 14.97
CA LEU A 141 -6.83 7.11 16.40
C LEU A 141 -7.71 8.18 17.07
N ASP A 142 -8.31 9.09 16.31
CA ASP A 142 -9.10 10.21 16.83
C ASP A 142 -10.56 9.84 17.16
N ASN A 143 -11.12 8.83 16.48
CA ASN A 143 -12.53 8.46 16.62
C ASN A 143 -12.82 6.96 16.50
N ASP A 144 -11.77 6.12 16.46
CA ASP A 144 -11.84 4.66 16.38
C ASP A 144 -12.63 4.07 15.20
N LYS A 145 -12.98 4.89 14.20
CA LYS A 145 -13.53 4.36 12.94
C LYS A 145 -12.48 3.49 12.28
N ALA A 146 -12.89 2.29 11.88
CA ALA A 146 -12.02 1.32 11.24
C ALA A 146 -12.62 0.81 9.94
N VAL A 147 -11.76 0.38 9.03
CA VAL A 147 -12.13 -0.30 7.80
C VAL A 147 -11.21 -1.50 7.62
N LEU A 148 -11.81 -2.67 7.39
CA LEU A 148 -11.11 -3.88 7.00
C LEU A 148 -11.06 -3.94 5.48
N VAL A 149 -9.85 -3.99 4.94
CA VAL A 149 -9.56 -4.18 3.53
C VAL A 149 -9.23 -5.65 3.29
N ARG A 150 -9.94 -6.28 2.34
CA ARG A 150 -9.65 -7.62 1.83
C ARG A 150 -9.12 -7.52 0.42
N PHE A 151 -7.91 -8.02 0.22
CA PHE A 151 -7.26 -8.06 -1.08
C PHE A 151 -7.15 -9.52 -1.56
N TYR A 152 -7.67 -9.81 -2.74
CA TYR A 152 -7.67 -11.14 -3.37
C TYR A 152 -6.74 -11.12 -4.60
N PRO A 153 -5.43 -11.42 -4.45
CA PRO A 153 -4.46 -11.39 -5.55
C PRO A 153 -4.87 -12.22 -6.77
N GLN A 154 -5.50 -13.38 -6.53
CA GLN A 154 -5.97 -14.33 -7.53
C GLN A 154 -7.15 -13.81 -8.37
N ARG A 155 -7.81 -12.73 -7.94
CA ARG A 155 -8.94 -12.13 -8.64
C ARG A 155 -8.55 -10.87 -9.44
N ILE A 156 -7.27 -10.49 -9.45
CA ILE A 156 -6.79 -9.35 -10.25
C ILE A 156 -7.02 -9.68 -11.74
N PRO A 157 -7.79 -8.87 -12.48
CA PRO A 157 -8.04 -9.12 -13.88
C PRO A 157 -6.78 -8.89 -14.71
N PHE A 158 -6.39 -9.91 -15.47
CA PHE A 158 -5.36 -9.83 -16.50
C PHE A 158 -5.68 -10.85 -17.60
N PRO A 159 -5.62 -10.50 -18.90
CA PRO A 159 -5.96 -11.44 -19.97
C PRO A 159 -5.14 -12.73 -19.87
N GLU A 160 -5.81 -13.89 -19.97
CA GLU A 160 -5.19 -15.20 -19.74
C GLU A 160 -3.97 -15.42 -20.64
N GLU A 161 -4.07 -15.07 -21.91
CA GLU A 161 -2.97 -15.19 -22.87
C GLU A 161 -1.76 -14.32 -22.47
N LYS A 162 -2.00 -13.10 -21.96
CA LYS A 162 -0.93 -12.24 -21.44
C LYS A 162 -0.35 -12.79 -20.14
N ALA A 163 -1.17 -13.41 -19.29
CA ALA A 163 -0.71 -14.04 -18.06
C ALA A 163 0.21 -15.24 -18.35
N LYS A 164 -0.15 -16.08 -19.32
CA LYS A 164 0.67 -17.21 -19.79
C LYS A 164 2.01 -16.71 -20.36
N GLN A 165 1.98 -15.69 -21.22
CA GLN A 165 3.19 -15.09 -21.77
C GLN A 165 4.09 -14.50 -20.68
N LEU A 166 3.51 -13.76 -19.73
CA LEU A 166 4.27 -13.20 -18.60
C LEU A 166 4.92 -14.29 -17.75
N SER A 167 4.20 -15.38 -17.48
CA SER A 167 4.74 -16.54 -16.75
C SER A 167 5.87 -17.23 -17.51
N HIS A 168 5.76 -17.35 -18.84
CA HIS A 168 6.78 -17.97 -19.68
C HIS A 168 8.08 -17.15 -19.70
N LEU A 169 7.97 -15.81 -19.72
CA LEU A 169 9.10 -14.90 -19.75
C LEU A 169 9.76 -14.67 -18.39
N LEU A 170 9.08 -14.97 -17.28
CA LEU A 170 9.56 -14.68 -15.93
C LEU A 170 10.87 -15.43 -15.61
N GLN A 171 10.92 -16.73 -15.89
CA GLN A 171 12.10 -17.54 -15.58
C GLN A 171 13.33 -17.10 -16.40
N PRO A 172 13.25 -16.94 -17.74
CA PRO A 172 14.36 -16.39 -18.52
C PRO A 172 14.81 -15.01 -18.03
N ALA A 173 13.88 -14.13 -17.64
CA ALA A 173 14.20 -12.79 -17.18
C ALA A 173 14.97 -12.76 -15.85
N ILE A 174 14.64 -13.64 -14.90
CA ILE A 174 15.33 -13.68 -13.59
C ILE A 174 16.65 -14.46 -13.66
N TRP A 175 16.79 -15.41 -14.60
CA TRP A 175 18.00 -16.22 -14.78
C TRP A 175 18.98 -15.64 -15.79
N ASP A 176 18.81 -14.36 -16.17
CA ASP A 176 19.62 -13.67 -17.19
C ASP A 176 19.74 -14.45 -18.51
N ALA A 177 18.71 -15.24 -18.84
CA ALA A 177 18.65 -16.10 -20.01
C ALA A 177 17.71 -15.56 -21.10
N ALA A 178 16.99 -14.47 -20.82
CA ALA A 178 16.16 -13.77 -21.79
C ALA A 178 17.02 -13.00 -22.81
N THR A 179 16.65 -13.08 -24.08
CA THR A 179 17.10 -12.14 -25.10
C THR A 179 16.64 -10.71 -24.79
N GLU A 180 17.22 -9.71 -25.44
CA GLU A 180 16.80 -8.31 -25.26
C GLU A 180 15.32 -8.10 -25.56
N ASP A 181 14.79 -8.77 -26.57
CA ASP A 181 13.40 -8.61 -26.99
C ASP A 181 12.44 -9.33 -26.03
N GLU A 182 12.80 -10.50 -25.52
CA GLU A 182 12.06 -11.19 -24.45
C GLU A 182 12.04 -10.35 -23.17
N MET A 183 13.17 -9.73 -22.81
CA MET A 183 13.24 -8.84 -21.65
C MET A 183 12.37 -7.59 -21.83
N LYS A 184 12.37 -6.96 -23.02
CA LYS A 184 11.47 -5.84 -23.34
C LYS A 184 10.00 -6.27 -23.26
N GLN A 185 9.67 -7.44 -23.78
CA GLN A 185 8.30 -7.98 -23.72
C GLN A 185 7.87 -8.27 -22.28
N PHE A 186 8.75 -8.87 -21.47
CA PHE A 186 8.52 -9.11 -20.04
C PHE A 186 8.22 -7.79 -19.32
N GLN A 187 9.09 -6.78 -19.48
CA GLN A 187 8.91 -5.47 -18.85
C GLN A 187 7.62 -4.78 -19.31
N GLY A 188 7.27 -4.91 -20.60
CA GLY A 188 6.03 -4.39 -21.16
C GLY A 188 4.79 -5.01 -20.50
N LEU A 189 4.71 -6.34 -20.47
CA LEU A 189 3.58 -7.08 -19.87
C LEU A 189 3.49 -6.87 -18.36
N TRP A 190 4.63 -6.85 -17.67
CA TRP A 190 4.70 -6.61 -16.23
C TRP A 190 4.14 -5.23 -15.88
N MET A 191 4.59 -4.21 -16.61
CA MET A 191 4.11 -2.85 -16.40
C MET A 191 2.66 -2.72 -16.84
N GLU A 192 2.22 -3.33 -17.93
CA GLU A 192 0.81 -3.34 -18.32
C GLU A 192 -0.08 -3.85 -17.18
N LYS A 193 0.32 -4.93 -16.49
CA LYS A 193 -0.42 -5.45 -15.33
C LYS A 193 -0.48 -4.45 -14.17
N VAL A 194 0.64 -3.79 -13.86
CA VAL A 194 0.72 -2.74 -12.82
C VAL A 194 -0.17 -1.54 -13.19
N GLU A 195 -0.12 -1.09 -14.43
CA GLU A 195 -0.90 0.03 -14.95
C GLU A 195 -2.41 -0.28 -14.92
N HIS A 196 -2.78 -1.53 -15.24
CA HIS A 196 -4.15 -2.01 -15.16
C HIS A 196 -4.72 -1.87 -13.75
N MET A 197 -3.97 -2.31 -12.74
CA MET A 197 -4.35 -2.21 -11.34
C MET A 197 -4.47 -0.76 -10.87
N LEU A 198 -3.47 0.08 -11.18
CA LEU A 198 -3.38 1.43 -10.60
C LEU A 198 -4.31 2.45 -11.27
N LEU A 199 -4.47 2.38 -12.59
CA LEU A 199 -5.14 3.41 -13.38
C LEU A 199 -6.51 2.99 -13.91
N LYS A 200 -6.64 1.77 -14.46
CA LYS A 200 -7.93 1.34 -15.00
C LYS A 200 -8.90 0.98 -13.90
N ARG A 201 -8.41 0.29 -12.85
CA ARG A 201 -9.21 -0.15 -11.70
C ARG A 201 -10.43 -1.00 -12.10
N ASP A 202 -10.34 -1.69 -13.22
CA ASP A 202 -11.42 -2.53 -13.73
C ASP A 202 -11.72 -3.66 -12.74
N GLY A 203 -13.00 -3.79 -12.38
CA GLY A 203 -13.48 -4.82 -11.47
C GLY A 203 -12.82 -4.80 -10.08
N THR A 204 -12.38 -3.64 -9.59
CA THR A 204 -11.70 -3.49 -8.29
C THR A 204 -12.50 -4.11 -7.15
N GLU A 205 -13.82 -4.02 -7.18
CA GLU A 205 -14.73 -4.63 -6.19
C GLU A 205 -14.61 -6.15 -6.06
N ARG A 206 -14.08 -6.83 -7.09
CA ARG A 206 -13.88 -8.30 -7.07
C ARG A 206 -12.59 -8.71 -6.36
N TRP A 207 -11.59 -7.84 -6.33
CA TRP A 207 -10.26 -8.16 -5.80
C TRP A 207 -9.79 -7.24 -4.67
N LEU A 208 -10.50 -6.15 -4.39
CA LEU A 208 -10.26 -5.24 -3.28
C LEU A 208 -11.61 -4.84 -2.68
N GLN A 209 -11.90 -5.37 -1.49
CA GLN A 209 -13.17 -5.17 -0.80
C GLN A 209 -12.95 -4.43 0.51
N LEU A 210 -13.89 -3.56 0.87
CA LEU A 210 -13.86 -2.80 2.11
C LEU A 210 -15.08 -3.14 2.96
N GLU A 211 -14.85 -3.35 4.25
CA GLU A 211 -15.87 -3.56 5.26
C GLU A 211 -15.67 -2.58 6.40
N GLU A 212 -16.68 -1.78 6.73
CA GLU A 212 -16.61 -0.91 7.91
C GLU A 212 -16.60 -1.74 9.19
N ARG A 213 -15.65 -1.45 10.07
CA ARG A 213 -15.57 -2.03 11.41
C ARG A 213 -15.86 -0.92 12.41
N ARG A 214 -16.82 -1.16 13.32
CA ARG A 214 -16.93 -0.33 14.52
C ARG A 214 -15.83 -0.82 15.47
N GLY A 215 -15.02 0.10 15.99
CA GLY A 215 -14.05 -0.22 17.03
C GLY A 215 -14.74 -1.06 18.09
N GLN A 216 -14.28 -2.31 18.27
CA GLN A 216 -14.69 -3.08 19.43
C GLN A 216 -14.16 -2.30 20.62
N ASN A 217 -15.05 -1.64 21.37
CA ASN A 217 -14.74 -1.33 22.75
C ASN A 217 -14.33 -2.66 23.36
N GLU A 218 -13.05 -2.80 23.69
CA GLU A 218 -12.55 -3.87 24.55
C GLU A 218 -13.41 -3.79 25.82
N ARG A 219 -14.44 -4.63 25.88
CA ARG A 219 -15.18 -4.91 27.09
C ARG A 219 -14.31 -5.87 27.88
N SER A 220 -13.98 -5.41 29.09
CA SER A 220 -13.43 -6.15 30.25
C SER A 220 -11.93 -6.15 30.39
#